data_AF-A0A5B7GXQ9-F1
#
_entry.id   AF-A0A5B7GXQ9-F1
#
_cell.length_a   1.000
_cell.length_b   1.000
_cell.length_c   1.000
_cell.angle_alpha   90.00
_cell.angle_beta   90.00
_cell.angle_gamma   90.00
#
_symmetry.space_group_name_H-M   'P 1'
#
loop_
_entity.id
_entity.type
_entity.pdbx_description
1 polymer ?
#
loop_
_entity_poly.entity_id
_entity_poly.type
_entity_poly.pdbx_seq_one_letter_code
_entity_poly.pdbx_strand_id
1 'polypeptide(L)'
;MERCLPECFHKLLNNGAVRRWGMEIQEGVFNMLDLLTNLVIVRLKHGPVPETLLKNVYALEMYGWLMDLINMFGSRGGFELVGNRFTSGEDLDAGQMAALLLPLGQCVKFLVKDVVCPVLLPAVNQALQYVASLEEIQLRGQKISSCYDLLEAVQLLCASLWPEKVQRTSDLRLEMIIRMLKTPHFSARMNALKFFKKTPLEDVVPKEDVDNPVEAKEAEEAQVDDDALD
;
A
#
# COMPACT_ATOMS: atom_id res chain seq x y z
N MET A 1 27.28 36.81 16.66
CA MET A 1 26.76 36.00 15.53
C MET A 1 26.30 34.66 16.12
N GLU A 2 25.36 34.72 17.06
CA GLU A 2 25.04 33.60 17.96
C GLU A 2 23.65 33.05 17.65
N ARG A 3 23.60 31.71 17.48
CA ARG A 3 22.42 30.83 17.43
C ARG A 3 21.42 31.03 16.27
N CYS A 4 21.90 30.85 15.04
CA CYS A 4 20.99 30.51 13.92
C CYS A 4 20.53 29.04 13.95
N LEU A 5 21.22 28.17 14.70
CA LEU A 5 20.83 26.76 14.85
C LEU A 5 19.90 26.58 16.06
N PRO A 6 18.67 26.09 15.88
CA PRO A 6 17.79 25.73 16.99
C PRO A 6 18.45 24.68 17.90
N GLU A 7 18.10 24.71 19.20
CA GLU A 7 18.71 23.85 20.22
C GLU A 7 18.56 22.34 19.92
N CYS A 8 17.50 21.96 19.19
CA CYS A 8 17.28 20.59 18.73
C CYS A 8 18.35 20.11 17.73
N PHE A 9 18.82 20.96 16.82
CA PHE A 9 19.91 20.62 15.90
C PHE A 9 21.24 20.49 16.66
N HIS A 10 21.45 21.34 17.66
CA HIS A 10 22.65 21.24 18.49
C HIS A 10 22.69 19.92 19.28
N LYS A 11 21.53 19.48 19.79
CA LYS A 11 21.37 18.18 20.47
C LYS A 11 21.55 17.01 19.50
N LEU A 12 21.06 17.11 18.27
CA LEU A 12 21.24 16.09 17.24
C LEU A 12 22.71 15.88 16.88
N LEU A 13 23.43 16.96 16.58
CA LEU A 13 24.85 16.91 16.17
C LEU A 13 25.79 16.44 17.29
N ASN A 14 25.38 16.65 18.55
CA ASN A 14 26.14 16.20 19.71
C ASN A 14 25.66 14.86 20.30
N ASN A 15 24.64 14.23 19.71
CA ASN A 15 24.16 12.95 20.17
C ASN A 15 25.17 11.85 19.79
N GLY A 16 25.62 11.08 20.79
CA GLY A 16 26.56 9.97 20.57
C GLY A 16 26.02 8.90 19.62
N ALA A 17 24.69 8.73 19.51
CA ALA A 17 24.08 7.81 18.56
C ALA A 17 24.22 8.27 17.11
N VAL A 18 24.10 9.58 16.86
CA VAL A 18 24.25 10.18 15.52
C VAL A 18 25.69 10.07 15.04
N ARG A 19 26.67 10.25 15.94
CA ARG A 19 28.09 10.05 15.64
C ARG A 19 28.45 8.60 15.27
N ARG A 20 27.60 7.63 15.59
CA ARG A 20 27.77 6.21 15.25
C ARG A 20 27.08 5.83 13.95
N TRP A 21 26.36 6.74 13.29
CA TRP A 21 25.75 6.44 12.00
C TRP A 21 26.83 6.18 10.95
N GLY A 22 26.59 5.17 10.12
CA GLY A 22 27.44 4.88 8.97
C GLY A 22 27.44 6.04 7.98
N MET A 23 28.50 6.11 7.17
CA MET A 23 28.70 7.18 6.19
C MET A 23 27.52 7.35 5.23
N GLU A 24 26.90 6.24 4.81
CA GLU A 24 25.72 6.25 3.94
C GLU A 24 24.49 6.92 4.57
N ILE A 25 24.28 6.73 5.88
CA ILE A 25 23.17 7.36 6.61
C ILE A 25 23.41 8.86 6.76
N GLN A 26 24.65 9.24 7.08
CA GLN A 26 25.04 10.66 7.17
C GLN A 26 24.88 11.37 5.82
N GLU A 27 25.31 10.73 4.74
CA GLU A 27 25.16 11.23 3.37
C GLU A 27 23.68 11.34 2.96
N GLY A 28 22.86 10.33 3.29
CA GLY A 28 21.42 10.37 3.05
C GLY A 28 20.72 11.52 3.77
N VAL A 29 21.05 11.75 5.04
CA VAL A 29 20.52 12.89 5.82
C VAL A 29 20.99 14.22 5.24
N PHE A 30 22.26 14.34 4.87
CA PHE A 30 22.80 15.53 4.24
C PHE A 30 22.08 15.85 2.92
N ASN A 31 21.91 14.85 2.05
CA ASN A 31 21.20 15.00 0.78
C ASN A 31 19.74 15.42 0.98
N MET A 32 19.05 14.88 1.99
CA MET A 32 17.69 15.32 2.33
C MET A 32 17.64 16.77 2.82
N LEU A 33 18.61 17.20 3.63
CA LEU A 33 18.70 18.58 4.10
C LEU A 33 19.04 19.54 2.94
N ASP A 34 19.88 19.13 2.01
CA ASP A 34 20.22 19.90 0.81
C ASP A 34 19.00 20.07 -0.10
N LEU A 35 18.26 18.98 -0.36
CA LEU A 35 17.01 19.03 -1.12
C LEU A 35 15.96 19.93 -0.47
N LEU A 36 15.80 19.84 0.86
CA LEU A 36 14.88 20.70 1.62
C LEU A 36 15.31 22.17 1.50
N THR A 37 16.61 22.45 1.62
CA THR A 37 17.16 23.81 1.51
C THR A 37 16.94 24.37 0.10
N ASN A 38 17.20 23.57 -0.94
CA ASN A 38 16.95 23.93 -2.32
C ASN A 38 15.46 24.19 -2.59
N LEU A 39 14.57 23.36 -2.03
CA LEU A 39 13.12 23.55 -2.12
C LEU A 39 12.68 24.85 -1.45
N VAL A 40 13.20 25.16 -0.25
CA VAL A 40 12.92 26.42 0.45
C VAL A 40 13.41 27.61 -0.35
N ILE A 41 14.63 27.56 -0.91
CA ILE A 41 15.18 28.62 -1.76
C ILE A 41 14.31 28.85 -3.00
N VAL A 42 13.89 27.77 -3.68
CA VAL A 42 12.99 27.87 -4.84
C VAL A 42 11.64 28.44 -4.42
N ARG A 43 11.08 27.99 -3.28
CA ARG A 43 9.80 28.48 -2.76
C ARG A 43 9.85 29.97 -2.41
N LEU A 44 10.96 30.45 -1.85
CA LEU A 44 11.16 31.86 -1.51
C LEU A 44 11.22 32.78 -2.74
N LYS A 45 11.52 32.23 -3.92
CA LYS A 45 11.46 32.98 -5.20
C LYS A 45 10.03 33.14 -5.72
N HIS A 46 9.09 32.33 -5.25
CA HIS A 46 7.68 32.49 -5.54
C HIS A 46 7.04 33.37 -4.45
N GLY A 47 6.06 34.20 -4.81
CA GLY A 47 5.39 35.17 -3.94
C GLY A 47 4.86 34.61 -2.61
N PRO A 48 4.27 35.47 -1.75
CA PRO A 48 4.00 35.13 -0.34
C PRO A 48 3.30 33.78 -0.21
N VAL A 49 3.77 32.97 0.74
CA VAL A 49 3.09 31.71 1.10
C VAL A 49 1.65 32.07 1.42
N PRO A 50 0.65 31.50 0.72
CA PRO A 50 -0.74 31.76 1.05
C PRO A 50 -0.93 31.55 2.55
N GLU A 51 -1.30 32.61 3.28
CA GLU A 51 -1.41 32.56 4.75
C GLU A 51 -2.42 31.49 5.21
N THR A 52 -3.32 31.08 4.31
CA THR A 52 -4.22 29.94 4.49
C THR A 52 -3.51 28.62 4.74
N LEU A 53 -2.30 28.40 4.19
CA LEU A 53 -1.47 27.22 4.48
C LEU A 53 -0.87 27.26 5.89
N LEU A 54 -0.55 28.45 6.40
CA LEU A 54 0.02 28.65 7.73
C LEU A 54 -1.04 28.67 8.84
N LYS A 55 -2.31 28.96 8.52
CA LYS A 55 -3.41 28.96 9.49
C LYS A 55 -3.87 27.56 9.91
N ASN A 56 -3.50 26.52 9.16
CA ASN A 56 -3.82 25.13 9.47
C ASN A 56 -2.77 24.39 10.31
N VAL A 57 -1.86 25.11 10.98
CA VAL A 57 -0.82 24.51 11.84
C VAL A 57 -1.40 23.67 13.00
N TYR A 58 -2.65 23.90 13.40
CA TYR A 58 -3.33 23.10 14.44
C TYR A 58 -4.16 21.91 13.91
N ALA A 59 -4.36 21.81 12.58
CA ALA A 59 -5.07 20.69 11.94
C ALA A 59 -4.13 19.74 11.17
N LEU A 60 -2.82 20.00 11.23
CA LEU A 60 -1.76 19.27 10.54
C LEU A 60 -1.38 18.01 11.32
N GLU A 61 -2.32 17.09 11.44
CA GLU A 61 -2.05 15.70 11.81
C GLU A 61 -1.08 15.09 10.77
N MET A 62 0.19 14.98 11.13
CA MET A 62 1.26 14.12 10.56
C MET A 62 1.56 14.11 9.02
N TYR A 63 0.84 14.83 8.14
CA TYR A 63 0.98 14.64 6.67
C TYR A 63 0.82 15.89 5.78
N GLY A 64 0.90 17.12 6.29
CA GLY A 64 0.58 18.28 5.44
C GLY A 64 1.52 18.54 4.26
N TRP A 65 2.81 18.17 4.34
CA TRP A 65 3.70 18.23 3.16
C TRP A 65 3.23 17.30 2.04
N LEU A 66 2.63 16.15 2.39
CA LEU A 66 2.08 15.20 1.43
C LEU A 66 0.79 15.74 0.83
N MET A 67 -0.08 16.36 1.63
CA MET A 67 -1.27 17.04 1.12
C MET A 67 -0.91 18.18 0.17
N ASP A 68 0.11 18.98 0.49
CA ASP A 68 0.60 20.03 -0.41
C ASP A 68 1.14 19.46 -1.73
N LEU A 69 1.85 18.32 -1.69
CA LEU A 69 2.34 17.64 -2.88
C LEU A 69 1.19 17.10 -3.74
N ILE A 70 0.19 16.47 -3.12
CA ILE A 70 -1.02 15.96 -3.80
C ILE A 70 -1.79 17.13 -4.43
N ASN A 71 -1.98 18.22 -3.69
CA ASN A 71 -2.63 19.43 -4.18
C ASN A 71 -1.84 20.05 -5.34
N MET A 72 -0.51 20.08 -5.27
CA MET A 72 0.33 20.58 -6.36
C MET A 72 0.20 19.70 -7.60
N PHE A 73 0.23 18.37 -7.43
CA PHE A 73 0.01 17.41 -8.53
C PHE A 73 -1.35 17.63 -9.19
N GLY A 74 -2.43 17.74 -8.39
CA GLY A 74 -3.77 18.02 -8.90
C GLY A 74 -3.87 19.37 -9.61
N SER A 75 -3.31 20.45 -9.04
CA SER A 75 -3.34 21.79 -9.64
C SER A 75 -2.64 21.89 -11.00
N ARG A 76 -1.75 20.94 -11.30
CA ARG A 76 -1.04 20.82 -12.58
C ARG A 76 -1.73 19.85 -13.55
N GLY A 77 -2.95 19.42 -13.26
CA GLY A 77 -3.69 18.47 -14.07
C GLY A 77 -3.16 17.03 -14.00
N GLY A 78 -2.46 16.68 -12.92
CA GLY A 78 -1.78 15.39 -12.79
C GLY A 78 -2.74 14.20 -12.84
N PHE A 79 -3.91 14.31 -12.22
CA PHE A 79 -4.93 13.25 -12.25
C PHE A 79 -5.47 13.04 -13.66
N GLU A 80 -5.70 14.13 -14.38
CA GLU A 80 -6.18 14.14 -15.76
C GLU A 80 -5.16 13.51 -16.69
N LEU A 81 -3.87 13.83 -16.51
CA LEU A 81 -2.80 13.16 -17.24
C LEU A 81 -2.83 11.65 -16.98
N VAL A 82 -2.94 11.21 -15.72
CA VAL A 82 -3.04 9.77 -15.40
C VAL A 82 -4.26 9.15 -16.09
N GLY A 83 -5.45 9.71 -15.94
CA GLY A 83 -6.67 9.20 -16.59
C GLY A 83 -6.53 9.12 -18.11
N ASN A 84 -5.96 10.17 -18.73
CA ASN A 84 -5.74 10.23 -20.17
C ASN A 84 -4.74 9.19 -20.68
N ARG A 85 -3.73 8.79 -19.87
CA ARG A 85 -2.79 7.71 -20.26
C ARG A 85 -3.49 6.38 -20.47
N PHE A 86 -4.59 6.12 -19.76
CA PHE A 86 -5.36 4.90 -19.93
C PHE A 86 -6.22 4.98 -21.20
N THR A 87 -6.79 6.15 -21.50
CA THR A 87 -7.66 6.35 -22.67
C THR A 87 -6.93 6.76 -23.96
N SER A 88 -5.60 6.92 -23.96
CA SER A 88 -4.86 7.45 -25.12
C SER A 88 -4.71 6.48 -26.29
N GLY A 89 -5.15 5.22 -26.13
CA GLY A 89 -5.03 4.18 -27.16
C GLY A 89 -3.63 3.58 -27.27
N GLU A 90 -2.69 3.98 -26.42
CA GLU A 90 -1.41 3.29 -26.26
C GLU A 90 -1.59 2.06 -25.34
N ASP A 91 -1.00 0.94 -25.71
CA ASP A 91 -1.02 -0.26 -24.88
C ASP A 91 -0.22 -0.03 -23.61
N LEU A 92 -0.89 -0.14 -22.46
CA LEU A 92 -0.25 -0.16 -21.15
C LEU A 92 -0.15 -1.60 -20.66
N ASP A 93 1.03 -1.99 -20.19
CA ASP A 93 1.18 -3.25 -19.47
C ASP A 93 0.78 -3.10 -17.98
N ALA A 94 0.62 -4.24 -17.31
CA ALA A 94 0.23 -4.27 -15.90
C ALA A 94 1.17 -3.47 -14.98
N GLY A 95 2.47 -3.47 -15.27
CA GLY A 95 3.47 -2.77 -14.45
C GLY A 95 3.36 -1.26 -14.60
N GLN A 96 3.15 -0.78 -15.82
CA GLN A 96 2.91 0.64 -16.12
C GLN A 96 1.59 1.11 -15.48
N MET A 97 0.52 0.32 -15.60
CA MET A 97 -0.75 0.63 -14.95
C MET A 97 -0.59 0.68 -13.42
N ALA A 98 0.12 -0.28 -12.82
CA ALA A 98 0.37 -0.32 -11.38
C ALA A 98 1.19 0.89 -10.92
N ALA A 99 2.25 1.26 -11.66
CA ALA A 99 3.10 2.40 -11.33
C ALA A 99 2.33 3.73 -11.31
N LEU A 100 1.30 3.87 -12.14
CA LEU A 100 0.44 5.05 -12.17
C LEU A 100 -0.62 5.06 -11.06
N LEU A 101 -1.21 3.90 -10.73
CA LEU A 101 -2.34 3.82 -9.81
C LEU A 101 -1.93 3.57 -8.36
N LEU A 102 -0.85 2.82 -8.10
CA LEU A 102 -0.46 2.42 -6.75
C LEU A 102 -0.12 3.61 -5.84
N PRO A 103 0.63 4.64 -6.29
CA PRO A 103 0.87 5.83 -5.47
C PRO A 103 -0.42 6.53 -5.05
N LEU A 104 -1.43 6.56 -5.94
CA LEU A 104 -2.74 7.14 -5.65
C LEU A 104 -3.54 6.28 -4.68
N GLY A 105 -3.46 4.95 -4.80
CA GLY A 105 -4.06 4.02 -3.84
C GLY A 105 -3.47 4.15 -2.44
N GLN A 106 -2.14 4.31 -2.33
CA GLN A 106 -1.46 4.46 -1.04
C GLN A 106 -1.80 5.77 -0.31
N CYS A 107 -2.11 6.83 -1.05
CA CYS A 107 -2.50 8.13 -0.50
C CYS A 107 -4.01 8.40 -0.61
N VAL A 108 -4.84 7.38 -0.91
CA VAL A 108 -6.27 7.53 -1.24
C VAL A 108 -7.06 8.26 -0.16
N LYS A 109 -6.70 8.09 1.12
CA LYS A 109 -7.34 8.76 2.26
C LYS A 109 -7.21 10.29 2.25
N PHE A 110 -6.28 10.83 1.47
CA PHE A 110 -6.06 12.27 1.30
C PHE A 110 -6.69 12.82 0.01
N LEU A 111 -7.28 11.96 -0.83
CA LEU A 111 -7.85 12.35 -2.11
C LEU A 111 -9.30 12.81 -1.94
N VAL A 112 -9.65 13.90 -2.64
CA VAL A 112 -11.03 14.41 -2.66
C VAL A 112 -11.83 13.66 -3.72
N LYS A 113 -12.80 12.85 -3.27
CA LYS A 113 -13.61 11.96 -4.11
C LYS A 113 -14.20 12.66 -5.34
N ASP A 114 -14.82 13.82 -5.16
CA ASP A 114 -15.50 14.54 -6.24
C ASP A 114 -14.55 15.03 -7.34
N VAL A 115 -13.26 15.23 -7.00
CA VAL A 115 -12.23 15.65 -7.96
C VAL A 115 -11.66 14.44 -8.68
N VAL A 116 -11.30 13.39 -7.94
CA VAL A 116 -10.54 12.26 -8.52
C VAL A 116 -11.43 11.23 -9.19
N CYS A 117 -12.67 11.01 -8.74
CA CYS A 117 -13.52 9.96 -9.27
C CYS A 117 -13.85 10.13 -10.76
N PRO A 118 -14.29 11.30 -11.25
CA PRO A 118 -14.60 11.48 -12.67
C PRO A 118 -13.39 11.23 -13.58
N VAL A 119 -12.20 11.56 -13.08
CA VAL A 119 -10.95 11.54 -13.84
C VAL A 119 -10.28 10.16 -13.85
N LEU A 120 -10.31 9.46 -12.72
CA LEU A 120 -9.61 8.17 -12.55
C LEU A 120 -10.49 6.94 -12.81
N LEU A 121 -11.82 7.09 -12.85
CA LEU A 121 -12.73 5.98 -13.12
C LEU A 121 -12.42 5.23 -14.44
N PRO A 122 -12.10 5.89 -15.56
CA PRO A 122 -11.69 5.20 -16.78
C PRO A 122 -10.46 4.31 -16.58
N ALA A 123 -9.45 4.81 -15.85
CA ALA A 123 -8.23 4.08 -15.55
C ALA A 123 -8.50 2.83 -14.71
N VAL A 124 -9.36 2.94 -13.69
CA VAL A 124 -9.76 1.80 -12.86
C VAL A 124 -10.54 0.75 -13.66
N ASN A 125 -11.48 1.16 -14.49
CA ASN A 125 -12.25 0.22 -15.31
C ASN A 125 -11.36 -0.52 -16.31
N GLN A 126 -10.41 0.18 -16.94
CA GLN A 126 -9.45 -0.43 -17.86
C GLN A 126 -8.48 -1.37 -17.16
N ALA A 127 -8.00 -1.03 -15.97
CA ALA A 127 -7.19 -1.94 -15.17
C ALA A 127 -7.94 -3.23 -14.80
N LEU A 128 -9.20 -3.13 -14.37
CA LEU A 128 -10.06 -4.28 -14.08
C LEU A 128 -10.29 -5.13 -15.34
N GLN A 129 -10.53 -4.50 -16.49
CA GLN A 129 -10.72 -5.18 -17.76
C GLN A 129 -9.44 -5.89 -18.21
N TYR A 130 -8.28 -5.24 -18.10
CA TYR A 130 -6.98 -5.81 -18.43
C TYR A 130 -6.73 -7.09 -17.65
N VAL A 131 -6.95 -7.07 -16.33
CA VAL A 131 -6.78 -8.25 -15.48
C VAL A 131 -7.79 -9.35 -15.82
N ALA A 132 -9.04 -8.97 -16.12
CA ALA A 132 -10.07 -9.92 -16.53
C ALA A 132 -9.69 -10.66 -17.83
N SER A 133 -9.04 -9.98 -18.78
CA SER A 133 -8.63 -10.52 -20.07
C SER A 133 -7.31 -11.31 -20.08
N LEU A 134 -6.65 -11.48 -18.93
CA LEU A 134 -5.36 -12.18 -18.88
C LEU A 134 -5.46 -13.64 -19.31
N GLU A 135 -4.58 -14.03 -20.25
CA GLU A 135 -4.42 -15.40 -20.71
C GLU A 135 -3.45 -16.21 -19.82
N GLU A 136 -3.56 -17.55 -19.85
CA GLU A 136 -2.72 -18.44 -19.03
C GLU A 136 -1.20 -18.30 -19.27
N ILE A 137 -0.80 -17.84 -20.46
CA ILE A 137 0.61 -17.58 -20.82
C ILE A 137 1.17 -16.41 -19.99
N GLN A 138 0.33 -15.42 -19.68
CA GLN A 138 0.71 -14.22 -18.94
C GLN A 138 0.76 -14.43 -17.42
N LEU A 139 0.22 -15.55 -16.91
CA LEU A 139 0.17 -15.88 -15.48
C LEU A 139 1.49 -16.43 -14.91
N ARG A 140 2.63 -15.96 -15.42
CA ARG A 140 3.96 -16.56 -15.17
C ARG A 140 5.05 -15.48 -15.04
N GLY A 141 6.11 -15.80 -14.30
CA GLY A 141 7.31 -14.95 -14.22
C GLY A 141 7.04 -13.58 -13.59
N GLN A 142 7.69 -12.53 -14.09
CA GLN A 142 7.56 -11.15 -13.55
C GLN A 142 6.19 -10.52 -13.82
N LYS A 143 5.54 -10.89 -14.93
CA LYS A 143 4.25 -10.33 -15.34
C LYS A 143 3.15 -10.54 -14.30
N ILE A 144 3.18 -11.66 -13.58
CA ILE A 144 2.19 -11.94 -12.53
C ILE A 144 2.34 -11.00 -11.33
N SER A 145 3.57 -10.66 -10.95
CA SER A 145 3.83 -9.72 -9.86
C SER A 145 3.25 -8.36 -10.19
N SER A 146 3.47 -7.88 -11.42
CA SER A 146 2.88 -6.62 -11.88
C SER A 146 1.35 -6.64 -11.93
N CYS A 147 0.74 -7.78 -12.30
CA CYS A 147 -0.72 -7.92 -12.25
C CYS A 147 -1.26 -7.90 -10.82
N TYR A 148 -0.49 -8.44 -9.87
CA TYR A 148 -0.83 -8.38 -8.45
C TYR A 148 -0.72 -6.95 -7.91
N ASP A 149 0.38 -6.24 -8.21
CA ASP A 149 0.57 -4.84 -7.82
C ASP A 149 -0.54 -3.95 -8.41
N LEU A 150 -0.96 -4.24 -9.65
CA LEU A 150 -2.10 -3.58 -10.28
C LEU A 150 -3.41 -3.84 -9.53
N LEU A 151 -3.71 -5.10 -9.20
CA LEU A 151 -4.91 -5.44 -8.42
C LEU A 151 -4.88 -4.82 -7.03
N GLU A 152 -3.70 -4.75 -6.38
CA GLU A 152 -3.52 -4.08 -5.09
C GLU A 152 -3.80 -2.58 -5.20
N ALA A 153 -3.26 -1.91 -6.23
CA ALA A 153 -3.54 -0.51 -6.50
C ALA A 153 -5.04 -0.24 -6.68
N VAL A 154 -5.70 -1.07 -7.49
CA VAL A 154 -7.15 -0.97 -7.75
C VAL A 154 -7.95 -1.25 -6.48
N GLN A 155 -7.56 -2.22 -5.66
CA GLN A 155 -8.24 -2.54 -4.39
C GLN A 155 -8.19 -1.35 -3.43
N LEU A 156 -7.02 -0.74 -3.25
CA LEU A 156 -6.85 0.44 -2.39
C LEU A 156 -7.74 1.60 -2.84
N LEU A 157 -7.77 1.87 -4.15
CA LEU A 157 -8.60 2.92 -4.72
C LEU A 157 -10.10 2.62 -4.56
N CYS A 158 -10.55 1.43 -4.93
CA CYS A 158 -11.95 1.03 -4.85
C CYS A 158 -12.47 1.05 -3.40
N ALA A 159 -11.67 0.61 -2.42
CA ALA A 159 -12.08 0.59 -1.02
C ALA A 159 -12.54 1.97 -0.49
N SER A 160 -11.97 3.07 -0.99
CA SER A 160 -12.34 4.44 -0.57
C SER A 160 -13.18 5.20 -1.59
N LEU A 161 -12.95 5.00 -2.88
CA LEU A 161 -13.55 5.83 -3.94
C LEU A 161 -14.77 5.15 -4.59
N TRP A 162 -14.73 3.83 -4.76
CA TRP A 162 -15.76 3.02 -5.43
C TRP A 162 -16.07 1.72 -4.68
N PRO A 163 -16.73 1.79 -3.50
CA PRO A 163 -17.02 0.62 -2.68
C PRO A 163 -17.78 -0.47 -3.44
N GLU A 164 -18.61 -0.09 -4.41
CA GLU A 164 -19.36 -0.99 -5.28
C GLU A 164 -18.48 -1.88 -6.19
N LYS A 165 -17.21 -1.51 -6.41
CA LYS A 165 -16.26 -2.27 -7.22
C LYS A 165 -15.36 -3.20 -6.41
N VAL A 166 -15.36 -3.09 -5.08
CA VAL A 166 -14.49 -3.88 -4.18
C VAL A 166 -14.71 -5.38 -4.38
N GLN A 167 -15.96 -5.83 -4.46
CA GLN A 167 -16.27 -7.24 -4.70
C GLN A 167 -15.67 -7.73 -6.02
N ARG A 168 -15.80 -6.95 -7.10
CA ARG A 168 -15.27 -7.33 -8.42
C ARG A 168 -13.74 -7.48 -8.40
N THR A 169 -13.05 -6.59 -7.70
CA THR A 169 -11.59 -6.68 -7.54
C THR A 169 -11.19 -7.94 -6.77
N SER A 170 -11.92 -8.28 -5.70
CA SER A 170 -11.73 -9.51 -4.93
C SER A 170 -11.96 -10.77 -5.78
N ASP A 171 -13.04 -10.78 -6.58
CA ASP A 171 -13.36 -11.90 -7.47
C ASP A 171 -12.24 -12.11 -8.50
N LEU A 172 -11.77 -11.03 -9.14
CA LEU A 172 -10.68 -11.11 -10.11
C LEU A 172 -9.37 -11.62 -9.50
N ARG A 173 -9.07 -11.23 -8.26
CA ARG A 173 -7.91 -11.75 -7.52
C ARG A 173 -8.03 -13.27 -7.31
N LEU A 174 -9.20 -13.75 -6.87
CA LEU A 174 -9.44 -15.17 -6.66
C LEU A 174 -9.42 -15.95 -7.98
N GLU A 175 -10.05 -15.44 -9.03
CA GLU A 175 -10.02 -16.02 -10.37
C GLU A 175 -8.57 -16.18 -10.85
N MET A 176 -7.73 -15.16 -10.68
CA MET A 176 -6.31 -15.20 -11.06
C MET A 176 -5.55 -16.28 -10.27
N ILE A 177 -5.76 -16.35 -8.94
CA ILE A 177 -5.16 -17.38 -8.08
C ILE A 177 -5.59 -18.78 -8.54
N ILE A 178 -6.88 -19.00 -8.78
CA ILE A 178 -7.43 -20.29 -9.24
C ILE A 178 -6.81 -20.70 -10.58
N ARG A 179 -6.74 -19.77 -11.55
CA ARG A 179 -6.11 -20.04 -12.85
C ARG A 179 -4.64 -20.41 -12.68
N MET A 180 -3.89 -19.70 -11.84
CA MET A 180 -2.48 -20.02 -11.56
C MET A 180 -2.30 -21.41 -10.93
N LEU A 181 -3.17 -21.80 -9.99
CA LEU A 181 -3.14 -23.12 -9.34
C LEU A 181 -3.38 -24.27 -10.32
N LYS A 182 -4.23 -24.04 -11.33
CA LYS A 182 -4.54 -25.02 -12.38
C LYS A 182 -3.44 -25.19 -13.43
N THR A 183 -2.51 -24.23 -13.56
CA THR A 183 -1.41 -24.36 -14.52
C THR A 183 -0.49 -25.54 -14.17
N PRO A 184 0.18 -26.18 -15.15
CA PRO A 184 1.15 -27.26 -14.89
C PRO A 184 2.48 -26.76 -14.29
N HIS A 185 2.65 -25.45 -14.09
CA HIS A 185 3.94 -24.85 -13.73
C HIS A 185 4.07 -24.62 -12.22
N PHE A 186 5.06 -25.26 -11.61
CA PHE A 186 5.33 -25.15 -10.17
C PHE A 186 5.50 -23.70 -9.68
N SER A 187 6.23 -22.87 -10.43
CA SER A 187 6.46 -21.46 -10.06
C SER A 187 5.16 -20.63 -10.00
N ALA A 188 4.24 -20.85 -10.95
CA ALA A 188 2.94 -20.20 -10.96
C ALA A 188 2.12 -20.63 -9.74
N ARG A 189 2.07 -21.93 -9.42
CA ARG A 189 1.37 -22.43 -8.21
C ARG A 189 1.95 -21.83 -6.92
N MET A 190 3.27 -21.77 -6.79
CA MET A 190 3.92 -21.20 -5.61
C MET A 190 3.60 -19.71 -5.44
N ASN A 191 3.60 -18.95 -6.53
CA ASN A 191 3.19 -17.54 -6.49
C ASN A 191 1.71 -17.39 -6.10
N ALA A 192 0.83 -18.24 -6.61
CA ALA A 192 -0.59 -18.24 -6.24
C ALA A 192 -0.78 -18.43 -4.72
N LEU A 193 -0.05 -19.37 -4.12
CA LEU A 193 -0.10 -19.61 -2.68
C LEU A 193 0.44 -18.42 -1.87
N LYS A 194 1.52 -17.78 -2.32
CA LYS A 194 2.03 -16.55 -1.69
C LYS A 194 0.99 -15.44 -1.71
N PHE A 195 0.31 -15.26 -2.83
CA PHE A 195 -0.72 -14.22 -3.00
C PHE A 195 -1.99 -14.52 -2.21
N PHE A 196 -2.38 -15.79 -2.11
CA PHE A 196 -3.49 -16.22 -1.27
C PHE A 196 -3.23 -15.87 0.21
N LYS A 197 -2.01 -16.14 0.71
CA LYS A 197 -1.62 -15.79 2.08
C LYS A 197 -1.58 -14.30 2.37
N LYS A 198 -1.29 -13.45 1.38
CA LYS A 198 -1.28 -11.99 1.53
C LYS A 198 -2.68 -11.38 1.59
N THR A 199 -3.72 -12.15 1.30
CA THR A 199 -5.10 -11.67 1.46
C THR A 199 -5.37 -11.65 2.96
N PRO A 200 -5.70 -10.51 3.58
CA PRO A 200 -6.30 -10.54 4.90
C PRO A 200 -7.54 -11.41 4.75
N LEU A 201 -7.52 -12.60 5.32
CA LEU A 201 -8.74 -13.35 5.56
C LEU A 201 -9.47 -12.51 6.61
N GLU A 202 -10.34 -11.60 6.16
CA GLU A 202 -11.48 -11.27 6.99
C GLU A 202 -12.25 -12.59 7.09
N ASP A 203 -12.06 -13.25 8.22
CA ASP A 203 -12.68 -14.51 8.59
C ASP A 203 -14.20 -14.36 8.41
N VAL A 204 -14.72 -14.83 7.27
CA VAL A 204 -16.10 -15.31 7.18
C VAL A 204 -16.11 -16.69 7.83
N VAL A 205 -15.89 -16.72 9.14
CA VAL A 205 -16.32 -17.83 9.98
C VAL A 205 -17.70 -17.44 10.47
N PRO A 206 -18.77 -18.14 10.06
CA PRO A 206 -20.03 -18.03 10.77
C PRO A 206 -19.73 -18.36 12.24
N LYS A 207 -20.08 -17.47 13.16
CA LYS A 207 -20.05 -17.79 14.59
C LYS A 207 -21.03 -18.94 14.79
N GLU A 208 -20.52 -20.17 14.81
CA GLU A 208 -21.25 -21.28 15.40
C GLU A 208 -21.23 -21.02 16.91
N ASP A 209 -22.38 -20.58 17.42
CA ASP A 209 -22.66 -20.55 18.84
C ASP A 209 -22.63 -22.00 19.36
N VAL A 210 -21.49 -22.41 19.92
CA VAL A 210 -21.37 -23.67 20.65
C VAL A 210 -21.19 -23.35 22.12
N ASP A 211 -22.33 -23.12 22.78
CA ASP A 211 -22.46 -23.35 24.22
C ASP A 211 -22.44 -24.86 24.48
N ASN A 212 -21.33 -25.36 25.01
CA ASN A 212 -21.35 -26.25 26.17
C ASN A 212 -19.93 -26.62 26.63
N PRO A 213 -19.56 -26.34 27.89
CA PRO A 213 -18.32 -26.85 28.46
C PRO A 213 -18.49 -28.32 28.84
N VAL A 214 -17.71 -29.21 28.22
CA VAL A 214 -17.56 -30.59 28.68
C VAL A 214 -16.43 -30.64 29.71
N GLU A 215 -16.78 -30.96 30.95
CA GLU A 215 -15.85 -31.20 32.06
C GLU A 215 -14.85 -32.31 31.71
N ALA A 216 -13.56 -32.00 31.76
CA ALA A 216 -12.49 -32.99 31.73
C ALA A 216 -12.37 -33.63 33.12
N LYS A 217 -12.76 -34.90 33.25
CA LYS A 217 -12.41 -35.73 34.40
C LYS A 217 -11.00 -36.27 34.21
N GLU A 218 -10.09 -35.88 35.10
CA GLU A 218 -8.77 -36.49 35.23
C GLU A 218 -8.93 -37.95 35.70
N ALA A 219 -8.30 -38.88 34.99
CA ALA A 219 -8.23 -40.28 35.35
C ALA A 219 -6.98 -40.50 36.21
N GLU A 220 -7.21 -40.92 37.45
CA GLU A 220 -6.21 -41.33 38.44
C GLU A 220 -5.68 -42.73 38.07
N GLU A 221 -4.36 -42.85 37.82
CA GLU A 221 -3.68 -44.12 37.60
C GLU A 221 -3.60 -44.90 38.93
N ALA A 222 -4.40 -45.96 39.06
CA ALA A 222 -4.25 -46.94 40.12
C ALA A 222 -3.21 -47.99 39.71
N GLN A 223 -2.09 -48.03 40.45
CA GLN A 223 -1.18 -49.18 40.51
C GLN A 223 -1.94 -50.39 41.07
N VAL A 224 -1.86 -51.54 40.40
CA VAL A 224 -2.22 -52.84 40.97
C VAL A 224 -1.10 -53.82 40.68
N ASP A 225 -0.56 -54.36 41.77
CA ASP A 225 0.45 -55.40 41.88
C ASP A 225 0.07 -56.67 41.09
N ASP A 226 1.07 -57.28 40.46
CA ASP A 226 1.00 -58.68 40.05
C ASP A 226 2.37 -59.33 40.33
N ASP A 227 2.50 -59.90 41.53
CA ASP A 227 3.59 -60.81 41.91
C ASP A 227 3.07 -61.77 42.99
N ALA A 228 2.53 -62.91 42.56
CA ALA A 228 2.45 -64.12 43.38
C ALA A 228 2.23 -65.39 42.54
N LEU A 229 3.24 -66.27 42.61
CA LEU A 229 3.22 -67.75 42.51
C LEU A 229 3.42 -68.37 41.12
N ASP A 230 4.66 -68.81 40.84
CA ASP A 230 5.14 -70.15 41.25
C ASP A 230 6.64 -70.13 41.60
#